data_AF-A0A0N0RR82-F1
#
_entry.id   AF-A0A0N0RR82-F1
#
_cell.length_a   1.000
_cell.length_b   1.000
_cell.length_c   1.000
_cell.angle_alpha   90.00
_cell.angle_beta   90.00
_cell.angle_gamma   90.00
#
_symmetry.space_group_name_H-M   'P 1'
#
loop_
_entity.id
_entity.type
_entity.pdbx_description
1 polymer ?
#
loop_
_entity_poly.entity_id
_entity_poly.type
_entity_poly.pdbx_seq_one_letter_code
_entity_poly.pdbx_strand_id
1 'polypeptide(L)'
;MRTVQLRRYTLVDGEYDAFLSWWNEWMPRVRSEAGFRIDVAYGIPETNEFVWAVSAEGDQEAFLERERIYMASAARAEAFDGVPQRVAEYNVRLVDSIV
;
A
#
# COMPACT_ATOMS: atom_id res chain seq x y z
N MET A 1 11.85 -14.18 -10.23
CA MET A 1 12.35 -13.29 -9.17
C MET A 1 11.23 -12.36 -8.78
N ARG A 2 11.15 -11.99 -7.51
CA ARG A 2 10.02 -11.24 -6.94
C ARG A 2 10.58 -10.08 -6.12
N THR A 3 10.04 -8.90 -6.34
CA THR A 3 10.41 -7.68 -5.62
C THR A 3 9.31 -7.33 -4.62
N VAL A 4 9.70 -6.97 -3.40
CA VAL A 4 8.79 -6.64 -2.29
C VAL A 4 9.06 -5.21 -1.83
N GLN A 5 7.98 -4.47 -1.57
CA GLN A 5 7.98 -3.16 -0.95
C GLN A 5 7.28 -3.24 0.40
N LEU A 6 8.00 -2.93 1.47
CA LEU A 6 7.42 -2.76 2.81
C LEU A 6 6.97 -1.31 2.99
N ARG A 7 5.75 -1.15 3.51
CA ARG A 7 5.08 0.12 3.73
C ARG A 7 4.67 0.20 5.19
N ARG A 8 5.16 1.21 5.89
CA ARG A 8 4.85 1.50 7.30
C ARG A 8 4.30 2.91 7.40
N TYR A 9 3.14 3.05 8.04
CA TYR A 9 2.43 4.31 8.19
C TYR A 9 2.15 4.59 9.65
N THR A 10 2.25 5.88 10.00
CA THR A 10 1.57 6.44 11.15
C THR A 10 0.32 7.13 10.62
N LEU A 11 -0.85 6.77 11.14
CA LEU A 11 -2.12 7.34 10.72
C LEU A 11 -2.37 8.67 11.43
N VAL A 12 -3.24 9.48 10.85
CA VAL A 12 -3.74 10.69 11.50
C VAL A 12 -4.58 10.28 12.72
N ASP A 13 -4.48 11.03 13.82
CA ASP A 13 -5.26 10.77 15.03
C ASP A 13 -6.77 10.77 14.73
N GLY A 14 -7.46 9.71 15.17
CA GLY A 14 -8.89 9.52 14.93
C GLY A 14 -9.27 8.94 13.56
N GLU A 15 -8.32 8.76 12.64
CA GLU A 15 -8.59 8.21 11.30
C GLU A 15 -8.41 6.70 11.20
N TYR A 16 -8.02 6.01 12.29
CA TYR A 16 -7.66 4.59 12.27
C TYR A 16 -8.74 3.70 11.62
N ASP A 17 -9.96 3.74 12.16
CA ASP A 17 -11.07 2.89 11.66
C ASP A 17 -11.48 3.27 10.24
N ALA A 18 -11.52 4.57 9.93
CA ALA A 18 -11.85 5.08 8.61
C ALA A 18 -10.80 4.67 7.56
N PHE A 19 -9.51 4.68 7.93
CA PHE A 19 -8.43 4.20 7.11
C PHE A 19 -8.53 2.69 6.87
N LEU A 20 -8.75 1.88 7.91
CA LEU A 20 -8.89 0.44 7.76
C LEU A 20 -10.07 0.05 6.88
N SER A 21 -11.23 0.70 7.04
CA SER A 21 -12.40 0.45 6.21
C SER A 21 -12.09 0.73 4.73
N TRP A 22 -11.54 1.92 4.45
CA TRP A 22 -11.16 2.31 3.09
C TRP A 22 -10.08 1.38 2.50
N TRP A 23 -9.07 1.03 3.28
CA TRP A 23 -7.97 0.20 2.81
C TRP A 23 -8.47 -1.19 2.42
N ASN A 24 -9.33 -1.80 3.24
CA ASN A 24 -9.90 -3.13 2.98
C ASN A 24 -10.78 -3.17 1.72
N GLU A 25 -11.52 -2.09 1.46
CA GLU A 25 -12.35 -1.97 0.26
C GLU A 25 -11.48 -1.81 -1.01
N TRP A 26 -10.52 -0.89 -0.98
CA TRP A 26 -9.87 -0.43 -2.20
C TRP A 26 -8.55 -1.12 -2.52
N MET A 27 -7.66 -1.26 -1.55
CA MET A 27 -6.28 -1.65 -1.83
C MET A 27 -6.14 -3.07 -2.38
N PRO A 28 -6.82 -4.10 -1.85
CA PRO A 28 -6.80 -5.44 -2.45
C PRO A 28 -7.24 -5.45 -3.91
N ARG A 29 -8.27 -4.67 -4.26
CA ARG A 29 -8.80 -4.58 -5.62
C ARG A 29 -7.81 -3.89 -6.57
N VAL A 30 -7.49 -2.62 -6.31
CA VAL A 30 -6.73 -1.81 -7.27
C VAL A 30 -5.27 -2.27 -7.40
N ARG A 31 -4.69 -2.87 -6.34
CA ARG A 31 -3.34 -3.45 -6.39
C ARG A 31 -3.33 -4.75 -7.19
N SER A 32 -4.32 -5.63 -6.97
CA SER A 32 -4.42 -6.88 -7.73
C SER A 32 -4.64 -6.63 -9.22
N GLU A 33 -5.53 -5.71 -9.58
CA GLU A 33 -5.77 -5.30 -10.97
C GLU A 33 -4.50 -4.73 -11.64
N ALA A 34 -3.65 -4.05 -10.87
CA ALA A 34 -2.36 -3.54 -11.32
C ALA A 34 -1.23 -4.60 -11.31
N GLY A 35 -1.53 -5.88 -11.04
CA GLY A 35 -0.56 -6.98 -11.06
C GLY A 35 0.35 -7.03 -9.83
N PHE A 36 -0.07 -6.46 -8.70
CA PHE A 36 0.58 -6.63 -7.41
C PHE A 36 -0.11 -7.68 -6.55
N ARG A 37 0.64 -8.30 -5.65
CA ARG A 37 0.11 -9.10 -4.55
C ARG A 37 0.31 -8.34 -3.25
N ILE A 38 -0.69 -8.36 -2.38
CA ILE A 38 -0.53 -7.95 -0.97
C ILE A 38 -0.11 -9.21 -0.21
N ASP A 39 1.09 -9.21 0.38
CA ASP A 39 1.60 -10.37 1.12
C ASP A 39 1.09 -10.39 2.57
N VAL A 40 1.12 -9.22 3.23
CA VAL A 40 0.63 -9.02 4.60
C VAL A 40 0.09 -7.60 4.76
N ALA A 41 -0.81 -7.43 5.72
CA ALA A 41 -1.28 -6.13 6.19
C ALA A 41 -1.73 -6.24 7.65
N TYR A 42 -1.25 -5.32 8.48
CA TYR A 42 -1.52 -5.28 9.92
C TYR A 42 -1.78 -3.83 10.34
N GLY A 43 -2.87 -3.61 11.06
CA GLY A 43 -3.09 -2.40 11.82
C GLY A 43 -2.67 -2.61 13.27
N ILE A 44 -2.11 -1.57 13.89
CA ILE A 44 -1.64 -1.57 15.28
C ILE A 44 -2.36 -0.41 15.99
N PRO A 45 -3.54 -0.67 16.59
CA PRO A 45 -4.34 0.37 17.23
C PRO A 45 -3.59 1.10 18.34
N GLU A 46 -2.73 0.40 19.08
CA GLU A 46 -2.01 0.93 20.24
C GLU A 46 -1.02 2.04 19.88
N THR A 47 -0.46 2.01 18.67
CA THR A 47 0.51 3.00 18.18
C THR A 47 -0.03 3.84 17.02
N ASN A 48 -1.28 3.63 16.63
CA ASN A 48 -1.92 4.25 15.46
C ASN A 48 -1.12 3.99 14.16
N GLU A 49 -0.56 2.78 14.01
CA GLU A 49 0.27 2.41 12.87
C GLU A 49 -0.43 1.43 11.93
N PHE A 50 -0.01 1.44 10.66
CA PHE A 50 -0.41 0.45 9.68
C PHE A 50 0.81 -0.03 8.87
N VAL A 51 1.05 -1.33 8.86
CA VAL A 51 2.20 -1.96 8.19
C VAL A 51 1.72 -3.00 7.20
N TRP A 52 2.21 -2.93 5.97
CA TRP A 52 1.85 -3.88 4.92
C TRP A 52 2.98 -4.07 3.92
N ALA A 53 2.95 -5.22 3.23
CA ALA A 53 3.89 -5.54 2.18
C ALA A 53 3.14 -5.82 0.88
N VAL A 54 3.68 -5.25 -0.20
CA VAL A 54 3.16 -5.40 -1.56
C VAL A 54 4.29 -5.74 -2.51
N SER A 55 3.98 -6.47 -3.55
CA SER A 55 5.00 -7.23 -4.25
C SER A 55 4.57 -7.57 -5.66
N ALA A 56 5.54 -7.78 -6.51
CA ALA A 56 5.36 -8.04 -7.93
C ALA A 56 6.45 -8.97 -8.44
N GLU A 57 6.10 -9.82 -9.39
CA GLU A 57 7.10 -10.57 -10.17
C GLU A 57 7.95 -9.59 -10.99
N GLY A 58 9.25 -9.88 -11.07
CA GLY A 58 10.25 -9.04 -11.71
C GLY A 58 11.29 -8.50 -10.73
N ASP A 59 12.29 -7.85 -11.31
CA ASP A 59 13.31 -7.08 -10.57
C ASP A 59 12.77 -5.73 -10.09
N GLN A 60 13.66 -4.96 -9.48
CA GLN A 60 13.37 -3.62 -8.98
C GLN A 60 12.89 -2.68 -10.10
N GLU A 61 13.48 -2.74 -11.29
CA GLU A 61 13.09 -1.86 -12.41
C GLU A 61 11.67 -2.18 -12.87
N ALA A 62 11.35 -3.46 -13.06
CA ALA A 62 10.01 -3.91 -13.42
C ALA A 62 8.96 -3.57 -12.34
N PHE A 63 9.33 -3.65 -11.06
CA PHE A 63 8.47 -3.23 -9.96
C PHE A 63 8.17 -1.73 -10.03
N LEU A 64 9.21 -0.90 -10.16
CA LEU A 64 9.07 0.55 -10.16
C LEU A 64 8.27 1.05 -11.36
N GLU A 65 8.45 0.45 -12.53
CA GLU A 65 7.66 0.78 -13.71
C GLU A 65 6.18 0.43 -13.51
N ARG A 66 5.89 -0.74 -12.92
CA ARG A 66 4.51 -1.13 -12.56
C ARG A 66 3.90 -0.18 -11.54
N GLU A 67 4.68 0.24 -10.54
CA GLU A 67 4.22 1.21 -9.53
C GLU A 67 3.92 2.56 -10.17
N ARG A 68 4.77 3.02 -11.10
CA ARG A 68 4.54 4.26 -11.86
C ARG A 68 3.24 4.21 -12.68
N ILE A 69 2.98 3.11 -13.38
CA ILE A 69 1.74 2.90 -14.14
C ILE A 69 0.53 2.92 -13.20
N TYR A 70 0.60 2.19 -12.09
CA TYR A 70 -0.47 2.14 -11.09
C TYR A 70 -0.74 3.53 -10.47
N MET A 71 0.30 4.31 -10.16
CA MET A 71 0.16 5.68 -9.64
C MET A 71 -0.62 6.59 -10.60
N ALA A 72 -0.49 6.40 -11.91
CA ALA A 72 -1.18 7.17 -12.93
C ALA A 72 -2.56 6.59 -13.34
N SER A 73 -2.99 5.48 -12.75
CA SER A 73 -4.19 4.76 -13.19
C SER A 73 -5.50 5.42 -12.73
N ALA A 74 -6.54 5.29 -13.55
CA ALA A 74 -7.89 5.74 -13.22
C ALA A 74 -8.47 4.99 -12.01
N ALA A 75 -8.21 3.68 -11.89
CA ALA A 75 -8.66 2.88 -10.75
C ALA A 75 -8.07 3.39 -9.42
N ARG A 76 -6.80 3.83 -9.41
CA ARG A 76 -6.22 4.48 -8.23
C ARG A 76 -6.84 5.86 -8.01
N ALA A 77 -7.08 6.65 -9.06
CA ALA A 77 -7.73 7.94 -8.91
C ALA A 77 -9.12 7.82 -8.26
N GLU A 78 -9.93 6.87 -8.72
CA GLU A 78 -11.24 6.54 -8.14
C GLU A 78 -11.13 6.15 -6.66
N ALA A 79 -10.19 5.28 -6.30
CA ALA A 79 -9.98 4.84 -4.93
C ALA A 79 -9.64 5.98 -3.95
N PHE A 80 -9.11 7.10 -4.44
CA PHE A 80 -8.72 8.24 -3.61
C PHE A 80 -9.65 9.46 -3.78
N ASP A 81 -10.69 9.37 -4.62
CA ASP A 81 -11.61 10.48 -4.86
C ASP A 81 -12.42 10.80 -3.59
N GLY A 82 -12.40 12.07 -3.18
CA GLY A 82 -13.04 12.53 -1.95
C GLY A 82 -12.44 11.98 -0.64
N VAL A 83 -11.33 11.24 -0.70
CA VAL A 83 -10.69 10.66 0.50
C VAL A 83 -9.76 11.69 1.14
N PRO A 84 -9.94 12.05 2.43
CA PRO A 84 -9.03 12.97 3.11
C PRO A 84 -7.65 12.34 3.30
N GLN A 85 -6.67 13.17 3.65
CA GLN A 85 -5.37 12.65 4.06
C GLN A 85 -5.49 11.90 5.40
N ARG A 86 -5.27 10.59 5.39
CA ARG A 86 -5.35 9.71 6.57
C ARG A 86 -4.00 9.20 7.09
N VAL A 87 -2.92 9.46 6.35
CA VAL A 87 -1.55 9.07 6.70
C VAL A 87 -0.76 10.31 7.06
N ALA A 88 -0.27 10.37 8.30
CA ALA A 88 0.55 11.45 8.81
C ALA A 88 2.01 11.27 8.41
N GLU A 89 2.54 10.05 8.56
CA GLU A 89 3.93 9.72 8.22
C GLU A 89 3.99 8.42 7.43
N TYR A 90 4.96 8.31 6.52
CA TYR A 90 5.17 7.08 5.76
C TYR A 90 6.66 6.74 5.60
N ASN A 91 6.95 5.45 5.73
CA ASN A 91 8.22 4.84 5.37
C ASN A 91 7.96 3.72 4.37
N VAL A 92 8.33 3.96 3.11
CA VAL A 92 8.09 3.05 1.99
C VAL A 92 9.44 2.67 1.40
N ARG A 93 9.79 1.38 1.42
CA ARG A 93 11.11 0.89 0.97
C ARG A 93 10.95 -0.44 0.24
N LEU A 94 11.74 -0.62 -0.82
CA LEU A 94 12.04 -1.97 -1.29
C LEU A 94 12.88 -2.67 -0.23
N VAL A 95 12.69 -3.98 -0.09
CA VAL A 95 13.34 -4.79 0.94
C VAL A 95 13.93 -6.05 0.33
N ASP A 96 15.04 -6.50 0.91
CA ASP A 96 15.61 -7.81 0.61
C ASP A 96 14.91 -8.88 1.44
N SER A 97 14.37 -9.90 0.77
CA SER A 97 13.83 -11.08 1.45
C SER A 97 14.96 -11.92 2.02
N ILE A 98 14.90 -12.21 3.32
CA ILE A 98 15.89 -13.06 4.02
C ILE A 98 15.44 -14.52 4.09
N VAL A 99 14.13 -14.79 3.96
CA VAL A 99 13.50 -16.13 4.02
C VAL A 99 12.51 -16.33 2.89
#